data_AF-A0A7D6CHG2-F1
#
_entry.id   AF-A0A7D6CHG2-F1
#
_cell.length_a   1.000
_cell.length_b   1.000
_cell.length_c   1.000
_cell.angle_alpha   90.00
_cell.angle_beta   90.00
_cell.angle_gamma   90.00
#
_symmetry.space_group_name_H-M   'P 1'
#
loop_
_entity.id
_entity.type
_entity.pdbx_description
1 polymer ?
#
loop_
_entity_poly.entity_id
_entity_poly.type
_entity_poly.pdbx_seq_one_letter_code
_entity_poly.pdbx_strand_id
1 'polypeptide(L)'
;MGPTAADLAAIEQEWPLIAADLDLLDAEIAMLYAADDGGPTALDWRRLRRAEARVTRAAAEVAARPVHVCHGHLLVEVGMTGCGYGCKILRCQTCGVEQVSHRAVYGCPAGQNASRVA
;
A
#
# COMPACT_ATOMS: atom_id res chain seq x y z
N MET A 1 -15.93 -14.70 -4.14
CA MET A 1 -14.47 -14.55 -4.00
C MET A 1 -14.25 -13.51 -2.91
N GLY A 2 -13.43 -13.82 -1.91
CA GLY A 2 -13.12 -12.92 -0.79
C GLY A 2 -11.68 -12.39 -0.88
N PRO A 3 -11.24 -11.58 0.08
CA PRO A 3 -9.86 -11.09 0.14
C PRO A 3 -8.87 -12.25 0.20
N THR A 4 -7.74 -12.08 -0.46
CA THR A 4 -6.62 -13.02 -0.43
C THR A 4 -5.82 -12.88 0.87
N ALA A 5 -4.98 -13.86 1.19
CA ALA A 5 -4.08 -13.77 2.33
C ALA A 5 -3.11 -12.57 2.22
N ALA A 6 -2.73 -12.19 0.98
CA ALA A 6 -1.89 -11.02 0.74
C ALA A 6 -2.64 -9.72 1.04
N ASP A 7 -3.92 -9.64 0.66
CA ASP A 7 -4.77 -8.47 0.97
C ASP A 7 -4.94 -8.30 2.49
N LEU A 8 -5.17 -9.40 3.21
CA LEU A 8 -5.27 -9.35 4.67
C LEU A 8 -3.94 -8.97 5.33
N ALA A 9 -2.81 -9.47 4.82
CA ALA A 9 -1.49 -9.10 5.31
C ALA A 9 -1.13 -7.63 5.03
N ALA A 10 -1.69 -7.01 4.00
CA ALA A 10 -1.54 -5.57 3.76
C ALA A 10 -2.27 -4.75 4.82
N ILE A 11 -3.48 -5.16 5.21
CA ILE A 11 -4.24 -4.50 6.29
C ILE A 11 -3.48 -4.59 7.63
N GLU A 12 -2.93 -5.76 7.97
CA GLU A 12 -2.12 -5.92 9.18
C GLU A 12 -0.90 -4.99 9.18
N GLN A 13 -0.32 -4.71 8.01
CA GLN A 13 0.76 -3.76 7.89
C GLN A 13 0.31 -2.31 8.14
N GLU A 14 -0.87 -1.95 7.67
CA GLU A 14 -1.47 -0.61 7.85
C GLU A 14 -2.12 -0.41 9.22
N TRP A 15 -2.38 -1.50 9.95
CA TRP A 15 -3.12 -1.50 11.21
C TRP A 15 -2.66 -0.47 12.25
N PRO A 16 -1.35 -0.22 12.45
CA PRO A 16 -0.92 0.82 13.39
C PRO A 16 -1.41 2.23 13.03
N LEU A 17 -1.49 2.56 11.74
CA LEU A 17 -2.04 3.84 11.27
C LEU A 17 -3.56 3.86 11.40
N ILE A 18 -4.23 2.77 10.98
CA ILE A 18 -5.69 2.64 11.13
C ILE A 18 -6.09 2.81 12.60
N ALA A 19 -5.38 2.18 13.53
CA ALA A 19 -5.64 2.31 14.96
C ALA A 19 -5.43 3.75 15.47
N ALA A 20 -4.39 4.45 14.99
CA ALA A 20 -4.16 5.85 15.34
C ALA A 20 -5.25 6.78 14.78
N ASP A 21 -5.76 6.50 13.58
CA ASP A 21 -6.86 7.26 12.97
C ASP A 21 -8.18 7.04 13.73
N LEU A 22 -8.46 5.81 14.17
CA LEU A 22 -9.62 5.51 15.02
C LEU A 22 -9.54 6.26 16.37
N ASP A 23 -8.36 6.28 16.99
CA ASP A 23 -8.09 7.06 18.20
C ASP A 23 -8.33 8.57 18.00
N LEU A 24 -7.99 9.10 16.82
CA LEU A 24 -8.24 10.50 16.46
C LEU A 24 -9.73 10.75 16.27
N LEU A 25 -10.41 9.88 15.53
CA LEU A 25 -11.85 9.97 15.31
C LEU A 25 -12.62 9.92 16.65
N ASP A 26 -12.23 9.05 17.58
CA ASP A 26 -12.82 9.00 18.92
C ASP A 26 -12.61 10.32 19.69
N ALA A 27 -11.43 10.94 19.56
CA ALA A 27 -11.16 12.24 20.16
C ALA A 27 -12.01 13.36 19.51
N GLU A 28 -12.16 13.35 18.19
CA GLU A 28 -12.99 14.30 17.45
C GLU A 28 -14.47 14.16 17.80
N ILE A 29 -14.97 12.92 17.90
CA ILE A 29 -16.34 12.63 18.34
C ILE A 29 -16.56 13.17 19.77
N ALA A 30 -15.61 12.97 20.68
CA ALA A 30 -15.71 13.54 22.03
C ALA A 30 -15.75 15.08 22.02
N MET A 31 -15.03 15.73 21.10
CA MET A 31 -15.08 17.19 20.93
C MET A 31 -16.45 17.67 20.45
N LEU A 32 -17.10 16.91 19.55
CA LEU A 32 -18.45 17.22 19.09
C LEU A 32 -19.46 17.12 20.23
N TYR A 33 -19.42 16.05 21.03
CA TYR A 33 -20.31 15.92 22.17
C TYR A 33 -20.06 16.98 23.25
N ALA A 34 -18.80 17.35 23.49
CA ALA A 34 -18.49 18.38 24.45
C ALA A 34 -19.09 19.75 24.07
N ALA A 35 -19.36 20.01 22.79
CA ALA A 35 -20.01 21.24 22.35
C ALA A 35 -21.45 21.36 22.90
N ASP A 36 -22.15 20.23 23.05
CA ASP A 36 -23.50 20.18 23.63
C ASP A 36 -23.47 20.36 25.16
N ASP A 37 -22.34 20.06 25.80
CA ASP A 37 -22.12 20.11 27.27
C ASP A 37 -21.40 21.39 27.75
N GLY A 38 -21.44 22.48 26.96
CA GLY A 38 -20.83 23.77 27.33
C GLY A 38 -19.40 23.98 26.83
N GLY A 39 -18.91 23.09 25.97
CA GLY A 39 -17.68 23.21 25.20
C GLY A 39 -16.55 22.26 25.66
N PRO A 40 -15.54 22.04 24.80
CA PRO A 40 -14.43 21.15 25.11
C PRO A 40 -13.56 21.62 26.28
N THR A 41 -13.21 20.69 27.16
CA THR A 41 -12.32 20.96 28.30
C THR A 41 -10.85 20.98 27.88
N ALA A 42 -9.98 21.48 28.77
CA ALA A 42 -8.54 21.41 28.56
C ALA A 42 -8.00 19.98 28.41
N LEU A 43 -8.70 18.98 28.98
CA LEU A 43 -8.33 17.57 28.84
C LEU A 43 -8.68 17.05 27.43
N ASP A 44 -9.82 17.45 26.88
CA ASP A 44 -10.25 17.06 25.53
C ASP A 44 -9.29 17.58 24.48
N TRP A 45 -8.91 18.85 24.58
CA TRP A 45 -7.86 19.42 23.73
C TRP A 45 -6.51 18.70 23.84
N ARG A 46 -6.15 18.19 25.03
CA ARG A 46 -4.93 17.39 25.20
C ARG A 46 -5.07 16.01 24.59
N ARG A 47 -6.25 15.40 24.63
CA ARG A 47 -6.54 14.10 24.00
C ARG A 47 -6.45 14.23 22.48
N LEU A 48 -7.10 15.23 21.89
CA LEU A 48 -7.07 15.51 20.46
C LEU A 48 -5.63 15.68 19.94
N ARG A 49 -4.86 16.61 20.52
CA ARG A 49 -3.45 16.81 20.12
C ARG A 49 -2.58 15.56 20.22
N ARG A 50 -2.83 14.72 21.23
CA ARG A 50 -2.10 13.46 21.39
C ARG A 50 -2.50 12.45 20.32
N ALA A 51 -3.77 12.42 19.92
CA ALA A 51 -4.23 11.53 18.85
C ALA A 51 -3.67 11.98 17.50
N GLU A 52 -3.71 13.26 17.17
CA GLU A 52 -3.06 13.84 15.97
C GLU A 52 -1.55 13.50 15.90
N ALA A 53 -0.85 13.63 17.03
CA ALA A 53 0.57 13.27 17.12
C ALA A 53 0.81 11.76 16.94
N ARG A 54 -0.12 10.89 17.37
CA ARG A 54 -0.05 9.45 17.13
C ARG A 54 -0.25 9.14 15.64
N VAL A 55 -1.23 9.75 14.99
CA VAL A 55 -1.46 9.61 13.54
C VAL A 55 -0.21 9.99 12.76
N THR A 56 0.37 11.15 13.04
CA THR A 56 1.58 11.62 12.33
C THR A 56 2.75 10.63 12.49
N ARG A 57 2.93 10.08 13.69
CA ARG A 57 3.98 9.08 13.96
C ARG A 57 3.71 7.77 13.24
N ALA A 58 2.50 7.23 13.34
CA ALA A 58 2.13 5.98 12.69
C ALA A 58 2.20 6.10 11.16
N ALA A 59 1.80 7.24 10.60
CA ALA A 59 1.93 7.54 9.17
C ALA A 59 3.40 7.55 8.73
N ALA A 60 4.28 8.17 9.52
CA ALA A 60 5.72 8.14 9.25
C ALA A 60 6.29 6.71 9.32
N GLU A 61 5.86 5.90 10.29
CA GLU A 61 6.27 4.50 10.42
C GLU A 61 5.81 3.65 9.23
N VAL A 62 4.56 3.77 8.80
CA VAL A 62 4.03 3.06 7.62
C VAL A 62 4.75 3.52 6.35
N ALA A 63 4.95 4.82 6.16
CA ALA A 63 5.64 5.36 5.00
C ALA A 63 7.14 4.98 4.94
N ALA A 64 7.77 4.81 6.10
CA ALA A 64 9.17 4.37 6.18
C ALA A 64 9.34 2.86 5.92
N ARG A 65 8.25 2.08 5.88
CA ARG A 65 8.36 0.66 5.55
C ARG A 65 8.86 0.50 4.12
N PRO A 66 9.82 -0.41 3.88
CA PRO A 66 10.33 -0.63 2.55
C PRO A 66 9.20 -1.14 1.66
N VAL A 67 8.73 -0.28 0.75
CA VAL A 67 7.91 -0.73 -0.37
C VAL A 67 8.83 -1.58 -1.23
N HIS A 68 8.51 -2.85 -1.37
CA HIS A 68 9.27 -3.74 -2.24
C HIS A 68 9.20 -3.22 -3.68
N VAL A 69 10.28 -2.60 -4.16
CA VAL A 69 10.42 -2.26 -5.58
C VAL A 69 11.00 -3.47 -6.29
N CYS A 70 10.26 -4.06 -7.22
CA CYS A 70 10.67 -5.23 -8.00
C CYS A 70 11.81 -4.90 -8.99
N HIS A 71 13.02 -4.62 -8.49
CA HIS A 71 14.22 -4.53 -9.31
C HIS A 71 14.96 -5.87 -9.31
N GLY A 72 15.13 -6.43 -10.52
CA GLY A 72 16.27 -7.24 -10.98
C GLY A 72 16.71 -8.51 -10.24
N HIS A 73 16.44 -8.69 -8.95
CA HIS A 73 17.13 -9.67 -8.11
C HIS A 73 16.22 -10.78 -7.57
N LEU A 74 14.89 -10.66 -7.75
CA LEU A 74 13.91 -11.61 -7.19
C LEU A 74 12.84 -12.07 -8.21
N LEU A 75 12.95 -11.65 -9.47
CA LEU A 75 12.00 -12.03 -10.51
C LEU A 75 12.38 -13.40 -11.08
N VAL A 76 11.51 -14.39 -10.88
CA VAL A 76 11.64 -15.73 -11.48
C VAL A 76 10.59 -15.97 -12.54
N GLU A 77 10.98 -16.64 -13.61
CA GLU A 77 10.07 -17.06 -14.66
C GLU A 77 9.09 -18.11 -14.11
N VAL A 78 7.79 -17.81 -14.19
CA VAL A 78 6.71 -18.72 -13.76
C VAL A 78 5.87 -19.21 -14.93
N GLY A 79 6.06 -18.62 -16.13
CA GLY A 79 5.35 -19.06 -17.32
C GLY A 79 5.63 -18.20 -18.54
N MET A 80 4.92 -18.52 -19.62
CA MET A 80 4.88 -17.75 -20.85
C MET A 80 3.50 -17.14 -21.04
N THR A 81 3.45 -15.98 -21.68
CA THR A 81 2.18 -15.44 -22.14
C THR A 81 1.67 -16.21 -23.36
N GLY A 82 0.36 -16.20 -23.58
CA GLY A 82 -0.27 -16.78 -24.77
C GLY A 82 -0.07 -15.98 -26.06
N CYS A 83 0.82 -15.00 -26.10
CA CYS A 83 0.92 -14.08 -27.25
C CYS A 83 1.67 -14.65 -28.46
N GLY A 84 2.22 -15.87 -28.39
CA GLY A 84 2.96 -16.51 -29.49
C GLY A 84 4.38 -15.96 -29.72
N TYR A 85 4.74 -14.83 -29.11
CA TYR A 85 6.06 -14.18 -29.27
C TYR A 85 7.06 -14.51 -28.15
N GLY A 86 6.76 -15.49 -27.28
CA GLY A 86 7.67 -15.93 -26.22
C GLY A 86 7.92 -14.91 -25.11
N CYS A 87 6.94 -14.03 -24.82
CA CYS A 87 7.02 -13.12 -23.69
C CYS A 87 6.82 -13.89 -22.38
N LYS A 88 7.61 -13.55 -21.35
CA LYS A 88 7.67 -14.31 -20.09
C LYS A 88 6.88 -13.62 -19.00
N ILE A 89 6.23 -14.43 -18.17
CA ILE A 89 5.61 -14.00 -16.92
C ILE A 89 6.66 -14.20 -15.84
N LEU A 90 7.04 -13.11 -15.18
CA LEU A 90 8.01 -13.07 -14.12
C LEU A 90 7.28 -12.80 -12.81
N ARG A 91 7.54 -13.61 -11.78
CA ARG A 91 6.99 -13.42 -10.44
C ARG A 91 8.08 -13.03 -9.47
N CYS A 92 7.83 -12.01 -8.65
CA CYS A 92 8.73 -11.68 -7.56
C CYS A 92 8.65 -12.75 -6.45
N GLN A 93 9.79 -13.28 -6.00
CA GLN A 93 9.83 -14.24 -4.90
C GLN A 93 9.52 -13.63 -3.52
N THR A 94 9.61 -12.31 -3.37
CA THR A 94 9.36 -11.62 -2.10
C THR A 94 7.91 -11.17 -1.95
N CYS A 95 7.35 -10.52 -2.97
CA CYS A 95 5.98 -9.97 -2.90
C CYS A 95 4.95 -10.73 -3.75
N GLY A 96 5.35 -11.70 -4.57
CA GLY A 96 4.44 -12.50 -5.38
C GLY A 96 3.82 -11.79 -6.59
N VAL A 97 4.06 -10.48 -6.78
CA VAL A 97 3.58 -9.72 -7.93
C VAL A 97 4.14 -10.32 -9.23
N GLU A 98 3.26 -10.52 -10.21
CA GLU A 98 3.61 -10.94 -11.56
C GLU A 98 3.72 -9.74 -12.50
N GLN A 99 4.74 -9.76 -13.34
CA GLN A 99 4.95 -8.79 -14.41
C GLN A 99 5.36 -9.50 -15.70
N VAL A 100 5.01 -8.91 -16.84
CA VAL A 100 5.34 -9.49 -18.16
C VAL A 100 6.58 -8.83 -18.75
N SER A 101 7.58 -9.63 -19.10
CA SER A 101 8.69 -9.16 -19.93
C SER A 101 8.33 -9.31 -21.41
N HIS A 102 7.89 -8.23 -22.05
CA HIS A 102 7.63 -8.22 -23.49
C HIS A 102 8.93 -8.15 -24.29
N ARG A 103 9.15 -9.11 -25.20
CA ARG A 103 10.34 -9.14 -26.08
C ARG A 103 10.03 -8.59 -27.46
N ALA A 104 10.66 -7.47 -27.82
CA ALA A 104 10.60 -6.94 -29.18
C ALA A 104 11.33 -7.84 -30.20
N VAL A 105 12.35 -8.59 -29.76
CA VAL A 105 13.20 -9.45 -30.60
C VAL A 105 12.39 -10.44 -31.44
N TYR A 106 11.29 -10.96 -30.89
CA TYR A 106 10.41 -11.91 -31.59
C TYR A 106 9.17 -11.25 -32.20
N GLY A 107 9.14 -9.92 -32.30
CA GLY A 107 8.05 -9.20 -32.93
C GLY A 107 6.83 -8.93 -32.05
N CYS A 108 6.93 -9.04 -30.72
CA CYS A 108 5.80 -8.71 -29.84
C CYS A 108 5.43 -7.21 -29.95
N PRO A 109 4.17 -6.85 -30.30
CA PRO A 109 3.77 -5.45 -30.46
C PRO A 109 3.94 -4.62 -29.18
N ALA A 110 3.62 -5.19 -28.01
CA ALA A 110 3.81 -4.53 -26.72
C ALA A 110 5.30 -4.27 -26.41
N GLY A 111 6.18 -5.20 -26.81
CA GLY A 111 7.63 -5.02 -26.67
C GLY A 111 8.18 -3.95 -27.60
N GLN A 112 7.68 -3.90 -28.85
CA GLN A 112 8.07 -2.88 -29.82
C GLN A 112 7.66 -1.47 -29.39
N ASN A 113 6.47 -1.33 -28.80
CA ASN A 113 5.99 -0.05 -28.29
C ASN A 113 6.82 0.44 -27.10
N ALA A 114 7.23 -0.46 -26.20
CA ALA A 114 8.10 -0.11 -25.08
C ALA A 114 9.48 0.38 -25.52
N SER A 115 10.07 -0.19 -26.58
CA SER A 115 11.39 0.23 -27.10
C SER A 115 11.38 1.54 -27.90
N ARG A 116 10.20 2.03 -28.33
CA ARG A 116 10.07 3.28 -29.11
C ARG A 116 9.91 4.53 -28.24
N VAL A 117 9.61 4.36 -26.96
CA VAL A 117 9.31 5.45 -26.01
C VAL A 117 10.50 5.74 -25.07
N ALA A 118 11.58 4.96 -25.19
CA ALA A 118 12.86 5.17 -24.50
C ALA A 118 13.88 5.83 -25.43
#